data_AF-M0B7H9-F1
#
_entry.id   AF-M0B7H9-F1
#
_cell.length_a   1.000
_cell.length_b   1.000
_cell.length_c   1.000
_cell.angle_alpha   90.00
_cell.angle_beta   90.00
_cell.angle_gamma   90.00
#
_symmetry.space_group_name_H-M   'P 1'
#
loop_
_entity.id
_entity.type
_entity.pdbx_description
1 polymer ?
#
loop_
_entity_poly.entity_id
_entity_poly.type
_entity_poly.pdbx_seq_one_letter_code
_entity_poly.pdbx_strand_id
1 'polypeptide(L)'
;MRFWIGSATDLASLQPTTAPFRPIGTPFLPAREHTAMTDDSETDDSTTPTAAQTACFEAGIKFGSLYHQFAGTPVSPGSAPSLARAMEESIENQPHCSAVTVDVRTDELERELADSTADYTELTGRFLEVEIVVDYEDHEVVTRMAMENGYPLMELVSVDGRETDA
;
A
#
# COMPACT_ATOMS: atom_id res chain seq x y z
N MET A 1 -31.52 -13.83 3.58
CA MET A 1 -31.01 -12.55 4.12
C MET A 1 -32.16 -11.55 4.13
N ARG A 2 -32.50 -10.95 5.28
CA ARG A 2 -33.57 -9.95 5.41
C ARG A 2 -32.93 -8.57 5.50
N PHE A 3 -33.23 -7.70 4.54
CA PHE A 3 -32.90 -6.28 4.60
C PHE A 3 -33.84 -5.58 5.59
N TRP A 4 -33.29 -4.78 6.48
CA TRP A 4 -34.05 -3.91 7.37
C TRP A 4 -34.26 -2.56 6.66
N ILE A 5 -35.51 -2.22 6.37
CA ILE A 5 -35.92 -0.91 5.86
C ILE A 5 -36.62 -0.21 7.03
N GLY A 6 -35.86 0.60 7.78
CA GLY A 6 -36.40 1.43 8.84
C GLY A 6 -36.99 2.73 8.29
N SER A 7 -38.27 2.99 8.59
CA SER A 7 -39.00 4.22 8.27
C SER A 7 -38.47 5.40 9.09
N ALA A 8 -38.15 6.50 8.42
CA ALA A 8 -37.65 7.75 9.01
C ALA A 8 -38.79 8.59 9.63
N THR A 9 -39.37 8.16 10.76
CA THR A 9 -40.48 8.92 11.38
C THR A 9 -40.34 9.21 12.86
N ASP A 10 -39.22 8.90 13.51
CA ASP A 10 -39.10 9.10 14.97
C ASP A 10 -37.79 9.81 15.38
N LEU A 11 -37.60 11.03 14.88
CA LEU A 11 -36.41 11.85 15.16
C LEU A 11 -36.68 13.03 16.11
N ALA A 12 -37.89 13.15 16.67
CA ALA A 12 -38.29 14.35 17.43
C ALA A 12 -38.32 14.21 18.96
N SER A 13 -37.98 13.06 19.55
CA SER A 13 -38.09 12.86 21.02
C SER A 13 -36.80 12.55 21.79
N LEU A 14 -35.64 12.55 21.13
CA LEU A 14 -34.36 12.29 21.80
C LEU A 14 -33.85 13.55 22.51
N GLN A 15 -34.14 13.68 23.80
CA GLN A 15 -33.46 14.64 24.67
C GLN A 15 -32.05 14.12 25.01
N PRO A 16 -31.01 14.98 25.02
CA PRO A 16 -29.67 14.54 25.38
C PRO A 16 -29.61 14.21 26.88
N THR A 17 -29.31 12.95 27.20
CA THR A 17 -29.04 12.54 28.58
C THR A 17 -27.64 13.02 28.99
N THR A 18 -27.55 13.86 30.01
CA THR A 18 -26.28 14.25 30.64
C THR A 18 -25.86 13.17 31.63
N ALA A 19 -25.41 12.02 31.13
CA ALA A 19 -24.68 11.05 31.95
C ALA A 19 -23.18 11.41 31.93
N PRO A 20 -22.48 11.50 33.08
CA PRO A 20 -21.06 11.77 33.10
C PRO A 20 -20.27 10.61 32.46
N PHE A 21 -19.38 10.95 31.53
CA PHE A 21 -18.46 10.01 30.88
C PHE A 21 -17.54 9.38 31.93
N ARG A 22 -17.66 8.07 32.15
CA ARG A 22 -16.70 7.30 32.96
C ARG A 22 -15.69 6.63 32.01
N PRO A 23 -14.41 7.03 32.02
CA PRO A 23 -13.41 6.36 31.21
C PRO A 23 -13.22 4.92 31.69
N ILE A 24 -13.50 3.96 30.80
CA ILE A 24 -13.12 2.55 30.97
C ILE A 24 -11.67 2.43 30.46
N GLY A 25 -10.72 2.98 31.20
CA GLY A 25 -9.31 2.95 30.85
C GLY A 25 -8.51 2.30 31.96
N THR A 26 -8.00 1.10 31.73
CA THR A 26 -6.87 0.55 32.49
C THR A 26 -5.70 1.53 32.34
N PRO A 27 -4.96 1.88 33.41
CA PRO A 27 -3.79 2.74 33.27
C PRO A 27 -2.79 2.11 32.29
N PHE A 28 -2.32 2.92 31.34
CA PHE A 28 -1.26 2.56 30.41
C PHE A 28 0.00 2.26 31.22
N LEU A 29 0.43 1.00 31.23
CA LEU A 29 1.71 0.62 31.82
C LEU A 29 2.84 1.24 30.98
N PRO A 30 3.90 1.81 31.59
CA PRO A 30 5.04 2.29 30.83
C PRO A 30 5.65 1.14 30.03
N ALA A 31 6.08 1.44 28.79
CA ALA A 31 6.82 0.51 27.97
C ALA A 31 8.03 0.00 28.75
N ARG A 32 8.21 -1.33 28.80
CA ARG A 32 9.42 -1.92 29.34
C ARG A 32 10.60 -1.40 28.53
N GLU A 33 11.59 -0.85 29.22
CA GLU A 33 12.87 -0.50 28.62
C GLU A 33 13.42 -1.75 27.93
N HIS A 34 13.68 -1.61 26.62
CA HIS A 34 14.22 -2.68 25.79
C HIS A 34 15.66 -2.88 26.26
N THR A 35 15.93 -3.95 27.02
CA THR A 35 17.30 -4.41 27.26
C THR A 35 17.91 -4.67 25.89
N ALA A 36 18.83 -3.81 25.46
CA ALA A 36 19.60 -4.02 24.25
C ALA A 36 20.33 -5.36 24.39
N MET A 37 20.00 -6.33 23.53
CA MET A 37 20.89 -7.44 23.24
C MET A 37 22.11 -6.83 22.57
N THR A 38 23.22 -6.73 23.29
CA THR A 38 24.52 -6.47 22.67
C THR A 38 24.90 -7.73 21.92
N ASP A 39 24.67 -7.71 20.61
CA ASP A 39 25.21 -8.71 19.70
C ASP A 39 26.71 -8.45 19.54
N ASP A 40 27.53 -9.13 20.35
CA ASP A 40 29.00 -9.12 20.24
C ASP A 40 29.48 -10.04 19.09
N SER A 41 28.68 -10.21 18.03
CA SER A 41 29.12 -10.95 16.85
C SER A 41 29.95 -10.01 15.97
N GLU A 42 31.22 -10.37 15.72
CA GLU A 42 32.02 -9.71 14.69
C GLU A 42 31.24 -9.83 13.37
N THR A 43 30.68 -8.71 12.89
CA THR A 43 29.89 -8.69 11.67
C THR A 43 30.80 -9.07 10.52
N ASP A 44 30.63 -10.28 9.99
CA ASP A 44 31.28 -10.69 8.76
C ASP A 44 30.77 -9.78 7.65
N ASP A 45 31.65 -8.93 7.13
CA ASP A 45 31.39 -7.95 6.06
C ASP A 45 30.81 -8.64 4.81
N SER A 46 30.97 -9.97 4.68
CA SER A 46 30.36 -10.77 3.61
C SER A 46 28.83 -10.97 3.73
N THR A 47 28.23 -10.64 4.88
CA THR A 47 26.79 -10.84 5.17
C THR A 47 25.96 -9.55 5.15
N THR A 48 26.60 -8.39 5.15
CA THR A 48 25.93 -7.09 5.01
C THR A 48 25.48 -6.89 3.55
N PRO A 49 24.19 -6.61 3.29
CA PRO A 49 23.74 -6.34 1.93
C PRO A 49 24.42 -5.10 1.34
N THR A 50 24.72 -5.14 0.04
CA THR A 50 25.18 -3.94 -0.69
C THR A 50 24.05 -2.91 -0.80
N ALA A 51 24.39 -1.64 -1.06
CA ALA A 51 23.40 -0.59 -1.30
C ALA A 51 22.38 -0.98 -2.38
N ALA A 52 22.83 -1.56 -3.49
CA ALA A 52 21.96 -2.07 -4.55
C ALA A 52 21.02 -3.18 -4.07
N GLN A 53 21.50 -4.12 -3.23
CA GLN A 53 20.67 -5.18 -2.65
C GLN A 53 19.62 -4.61 -1.70
N THR A 54 20.00 -3.64 -0.86
CA THR A 54 19.08 -2.92 0.03
C THR A 54 18.03 -2.15 -0.76
N ALA A 55 18.42 -1.44 -1.83
CA ALA A 55 17.50 -0.72 -2.71
C ALA A 55 16.48 -1.67 -3.37
N CYS A 56 16.93 -2.82 -3.87
CA CYS A 56 16.05 -3.85 -4.41
C CYS A 56 15.09 -4.44 -3.35
N PHE A 57 15.58 -4.65 -2.13
CA PHE A 57 14.77 -5.14 -1.02
C PHE A 57 13.68 -4.14 -0.63
N GLU A 58 14.04 -2.85 -0.55
CA GLU A 58 13.12 -1.75 -0.32
C GLU A 58 12.04 -1.65 -1.41
N ALA A 59 12.38 -1.88 -2.68
CA ALA A 59 11.41 -1.95 -3.76
C ALA A 59 10.42 -3.12 -3.58
N GLY A 60 10.91 -4.28 -3.14
CA GLY A 60 10.08 -5.44 -2.81
C GLY A 60 9.08 -5.16 -1.68
N ILE A 61 9.50 -4.45 -0.62
CA ILE A 61 8.61 -4.01 0.48
C ILE A 61 7.49 -3.11 -0.05
N LYS A 62 7.84 -2.13 -0.91
CA LYS A 62 6.88 -1.18 -1.48
C LYS A 62 5.86 -1.88 -2.37
N PHE A 63 6.29 -2.83 -3.21
CA PHE A 63 5.35 -3.62 -4.01
C PHE A 63 4.45 -4.53 -3.18
N GLY A 64 5.02 -5.22 -2.20
CA GLY A 64 4.26 -6.08 -1.29
C GLY A 64 3.19 -5.29 -0.53
N SER A 65 3.54 -4.12 -0.01
CA SER A 65 2.60 -3.24 0.69
C SER A 65 1.55 -2.65 -0.26
N LEU A 66 1.93 -2.12 -1.42
CA LEU A 66 0.98 -1.62 -2.43
C LEU A 66 -0.04 -2.69 -2.82
N TYR A 67 0.42 -3.88 -3.21
CA TYR A 67 -0.49 -4.90 -3.70
C TYR A 67 -1.43 -5.40 -2.60
N HIS A 68 -0.89 -5.77 -1.44
CA HIS A 68 -1.70 -6.37 -0.37
C HIS A 68 -2.55 -5.36 0.39
N GLN A 69 -2.18 -4.07 0.42
CA GLN A 69 -2.99 -3.05 1.06
C GLN A 69 -4.24 -2.68 0.25
N PHE A 70 -4.14 -2.70 -1.09
CA PHE A 70 -5.19 -2.19 -1.98
C PHE A 70 -5.96 -3.27 -2.74
N ALA A 71 -5.44 -4.50 -2.87
CA ALA A 71 -6.19 -5.60 -3.49
C ALA A 71 -7.53 -5.84 -2.78
N GLY A 72 -8.59 -6.03 -3.56
CA GLY A 72 -9.95 -6.18 -3.06
C GLY A 72 -10.70 -4.85 -2.84
N THR A 73 -10.05 -3.70 -2.99
CA THR A 73 -10.72 -2.40 -2.86
C THR A 73 -11.80 -2.26 -3.94
N PRO A 74 -13.05 -1.89 -3.59
CA PRO A 74 -14.07 -1.57 -4.59
C PRO A 74 -13.64 -0.44 -5.51
N VAL A 75 -13.70 -0.67 -6.82
CA VAL A 75 -13.29 0.29 -7.85
C VAL A 75 -14.24 0.29 -9.03
N SER A 76 -14.51 1.48 -9.56
CA SER A 76 -15.23 1.71 -10.82
C SER A 76 -14.42 2.69 -11.69
N PRO A 77 -14.73 2.83 -12.99
CA PRO A 77 -14.12 3.84 -13.86
C PRO A 77 -14.12 5.25 -13.26
N GLY A 78 -15.20 5.62 -12.56
CA GLY A 78 -15.32 6.92 -11.92
C GLY A 78 -14.45 7.11 -10.67
N SER A 79 -14.17 6.05 -9.92
CA SER A 79 -13.34 6.12 -8.70
C SER A 79 -11.86 5.83 -8.95
N ALA A 80 -11.53 5.15 -10.06
CA ALA A 80 -10.19 4.71 -10.42
C ALA A 80 -9.11 5.80 -10.30
N PRO A 81 -9.29 7.03 -10.83
CA PRO A 81 -8.26 8.07 -10.72
C PRO A 81 -7.99 8.50 -9.27
N SER A 82 -9.04 8.55 -8.43
CA SER A 82 -8.88 8.93 -7.02
C SER A 82 -8.20 7.84 -6.20
N LEU A 83 -8.46 6.58 -6.53
CA LEU A 83 -7.82 5.44 -5.89
C LEU A 83 -6.34 5.33 -6.28
N ALA A 84 -6.03 5.47 -7.58
CA ALA A 84 -4.66 5.51 -8.08
C ALA A 84 -3.81 6.55 -7.34
N ARG A 85 -4.30 7.80 -7.26
CA ARG A 85 -3.61 8.85 -6.52
C ARG A 85 -3.43 8.54 -5.04
N ALA A 86 -4.43 7.95 -4.38
CA ALA A 86 -4.31 7.55 -2.98
C ALA A 86 -3.26 6.44 -2.80
N MET A 87 -3.12 5.53 -3.76
CA MET A 87 -2.06 4.51 -3.77
C MET A 87 -0.68 5.14 -3.92
N GLU A 88 -0.50 6.05 -4.90
CA GLU A 88 0.75 6.79 -5.11
C GLU A 88 1.17 7.52 -3.83
N GLU A 89 0.31 8.41 -3.31
CA GLU A 89 0.59 9.21 -2.11
C GLU A 89 0.91 8.33 -0.88
N SER A 90 0.25 7.18 -0.75
CA SER A 90 0.48 6.26 0.39
C SER A 90 1.82 5.55 0.32
N ILE A 91 2.27 5.17 -0.89
CA ILE A 91 3.50 4.40 -1.09
C ILE A 91 4.72 5.33 -1.18
N GLU A 92 4.57 6.53 -1.75
CA GLU A 92 5.60 7.58 -1.70
C GLU A 92 5.93 8.02 -0.28
N ASN A 93 4.98 7.93 0.66
CA ASN A 93 5.22 8.23 2.07
C ASN A 93 6.14 7.18 2.77
N GLN A 94 6.50 6.08 2.11
CA GLN A 94 7.46 5.11 2.65
C GLN A 94 8.91 5.60 2.46
N PRO A 95 9.85 5.19 3.34
CA PRO A 95 11.27 5.54 3.19
C PRO A 95 11.85 5.17 1.83
N HIS A 96 12.78 5.98 1.31
CA HIS A 96 13.54 5.72 0.08
C HIS A 96 12.70 5.64 -1.21
N CYS A 97 11.43 6.04 -1.17
CA CYS A 97 10.58 6.11 -2.35
C CYS A 97 10.74 7.48 -3.02
N SER A 98 11.23 7.52 -4.26
CA SER A 98 11.41 8.79 -4.98
C SER A 98 10.19 9.13 -5.83
N ALA A 99 9.53 8.13 -6.43
CA ALA A 99 8.32 8.30 -7.22
C ALA A 99 7.51 7.01 -7.28
N VAL A 100 6.18 7.15 -7.32
CA VAL A 100 5.25 6.07 -7.63
C VAL A 100 4.29 6.54 -8.71
N THR A 101 4.09 5.72 -9.74
CA THR A 101 3.04 5.92 -10.74
C THR A 101 2.11 4.72 -10.72
N VAL A 102 0.82 4.96 -10.57
CA VAL A 102 -0.22 3.92 -10.61
C VAL A 102 -1.21 4.24 -11.71
N ASP A 103 -1.30 3.38 -12.70
CA ASP A 103 -2.38 3.41 -13.69
C ASP A 103 -3.40 2.29 -13.41
N VAL A 104 -4.65 2.72 -13.25
CA VAL A 104 -5.78 1.79 -13.17
C VAL A 104 -6.40 1.70 -14.56
N ARG A 105 -6.27 0.53 -15.17
CA ARG A 105 -6.65 0.23 -16.56
C ARG A 105 -8.17 0.36 -16.75
N THR A 106 -8.63 1.59 -16.95
CA THR A 106 -10.06 1.93 -16.91
C THR A 106 -10.84 1.25 -18.04
N ASP A 107 -10.25 1.09 -19.22
CA ASP A 107 -10.84 0.34 -20.33
C ASP A 107 -11.09 -1.14 -19.97
N GLU A 108 -10.21 -1.74 -19.16
CA GLU A 108 -10.39 -3.12 -18.67
C GLU A 108 -11.50 -3.19 -17.63
N LEU A 109 -11.60 -2.18 -16.75
CA LEU A 109 -12.70 -2.07 -15.79
C LEU A 109 -14.04 -1.94 -16.51
N GLU A 110 -14.15 -1.07 -17.52
CA GLU A 110 -15.36 -0.91 -18.31
C GLU A 110 -15.77 -2.21 -19.00
N ARG A 111 -14.80 -2.95 -19.57
CA ARG A 111 -15.05 -4.25 -20.19
C ARG A 111 -15.51 -5.30 -19.18
N GLU A 112 -14.93 -5.34 -17.99
CA GLU A 112 -15.39 -6.23 -16.92
C GLU A 112 -16.82 -5.91 -16.47
N LEU A 113 -17.15 -4.62 -16.38
CA LEU A 113 -18.43 -4.17 -15.86
C LEU A 113 -19.56 -4.23 -16.90
N ALA A 114 -19.24 -4.29 -18.19
CA ALA A 114 -20.24 -4.34 -19.27
C ALA A 114 -21.24 -5.51 -19.13
N ASP A 115 -20.76 -6.66 -18.64
CA ASP A 115 -21.58 -7.85 -18.41
C ASP A 115 -22.02 -8.01 -16.94
N SER A 116 -21.66 -7.05 -16.08
CA SER A 116 -21.95 -7.06 -14.65
C SER A 116 -23.29 -6.41 -14.33
N THR A 117 -23.93 -6.88 -13.25
CA THR A 117 -25.11 -6.22 -12.66
C THR A 117 -24.74 -5.12 -11.66
N ALA A 118 -23.45 -4.99 -11.32
CA ALA A 118 -22.93 -4.01 -10.39
C ALA A 118 -22.08 -2.96 -11.11
N ASP A 119 -22.11 -1.71 -10.63
CA ASP A 119 -21.37 -0.58 -11.21
C ASP A 119 -19.89 -0.51 -10.78
N TYR A 120 -19.41 -1.51 -10.04
CA TYR A 120 -18.05 -1.60 -9.53
C TYR A 120 -17.59 -3.05 -9.45
N THR A 121 -16.28 -3.25 -9.37
CA THR A 121 -15.64 -4.54 -9.13
C THR A 121 -14.56 -4.39 -8.06
N GLU A 122 -13.86 -5.49 -7.73
CA GLU A 122 -12.73 -5.47 -6.81
C GLU A 122 -11.44 -5.19 -7.57
N LEU A 123 -10.59 -4.32 -7.02
CA LEU A 123 -9.27 -4.05 -7.57
C LEU A 123 -8.41 -5.33 -7.47
N THR A 124 -7.91 -5.77 -8.61
CA THR A 124 -6.99 -6.92 -8.73
C THR A 124 -5.81 -6.52 -9.60
N GLY A 125 -4.71 -7.29 -9.57
CA GLY A 125 -3.53 -7.03 -10.39
C GLY A 125 -3.82 -6.91 -11.90
N ARG A 126 -4.92 -7.51 -12.40
CA ARG A 126 -5.34 -7.38 -13.81
C ARG A 126 -5.57 -5.93 -14.25
N PHE A 127 -6.02 -5.09 -13.31
CA PHE A 127 -6.40 -3.71 -13.54
C PHE A 127 -5.30 -2.71 -13.22
N LEU A 128 -4.13 -3.17 -12.77
CA LEU A 128 -3.06 -2.31 -12.30
C LEU A 128 -1.84 -2.38 -13.20
N GLU A 129 -1.34 -1.21 -13.58
CA GLU A 129 0.03 -0.99 -14.04
C GLU A 129 0.69 -0.04 -13.06
N VAL A 130 1.87 -0.41 -12.57
CA VAL A 130 2.55 0.35 -11.52
C VAL A 130 4.02 0.46 -11.84
N GLU A 131 4.59 1.63 -11.62
CA GLU A 131 6.03 1.87 -11.58
C GLU A 131 6.41 2.44 -10.21
N ILE A 132 7.47 1.91 -9.60
CA ILE A 132 8.02 2.42 -8.35
C ILE A 132 9.51 2.66 -8.55
N VAL A 133 9.95 3.86 -8.19
CA VAL A 133 11.36 4.26 -8.20
C VAL A 133 11.84 4.38 -6.74
N VAL A 134 12.90 3.65 -6.43
CA VAL A 134 13.58 3.68 -5.14
C VAL A 134 14.93 4.34 -5.30
N ASP A 135 15.28 5.25 -4.39
CA ASP A 135 16.61 5.85 -4.30
C ASP A 135 17.20 5.56 -2.90
N TYR A 136 18.30 4.81 -2.88
CA TYR A 136 19.02 4.45 -1.67
C TYR A 136 20.53 4.54 -1.91
N GLU A 137 21.23 5.39 -1.14
CA GLU A 137 22.69 5.54 -1.19
C GLU A 137 23.24 5.65 -2.63
N ASP A 138 22.72 6.61 -3.41
CA ASP A 138 23.09 6.86 -4.82
C ASP A 138 22.82 5.67 -5.78
N HIS A 139 21.96 4.74 -5.36
CA HIS A 139 21.44 3.67 -6.21
C HIS A 139 19.96 3.89 -6.49
N GLU A 140 19.62 4.02 -7.77
CA GLU A 140 18.26 4.08 -8.26
C GLU A 140 17.82 2.67 -8.70
N VAL A 141 16.65 2.25 -8.24
CA VAL A 141 16.00 1.00 -8.66
C VAL A 141 14.63 1.34 -9.22
N VAL A 142 14.45 1.10 -10.52
CA VAL A 142 13.16 1.23 -11.19
C VAL A 142 12.52 -0.14 -11.27
N THR A 143 11.25 -0.22 -10.89
CA THR A 143 10.52 -1.48 -10.83
C THR A 143 9.14 -1.32 -11.43
N ARG A 144 8.56 -2.41 -11.95
CA ARG A 144 7.28 -2.38 -12.65
C ARG A 144 6.39 -3.55 -12.24
N MET A 145 5.08 -3.30 -12.19
CA MET A 145 4.05 -4.33 -12.22
C MET A 145 3.16 -4.13 -13.44
N ALA A 146 3.02 -5.16 -14.27
CA ALA A 146 2.12 -5.16 -15.41
C ALA A 146 1.65 -6.58 -15.74
N MET A 147 0.58 -6.70 -16.52
CA MET A 147 0.11 -8.00 -16.99
C MET A 147 1.08 -8.58 -18.03
N GLU A 148 1.65 -9.74 -17.72
CA GLU A 148 2.47 -10.53 -18.63
C GLU A 148 1.98 -11.99 -18.63
N ASN A 149 1.66 -12.52 -19.81
CA ASN A 149 1.24 -13.92 -19.98
C ASN A 149 0.10 -14.36 -19.04
N GLY A 150 -0.83 -13.44 -18.72
CA GLY A 150 -1.96 -13.70 -17.84
C GLY A 150 -1.66 -13.58 -16.33
N TYR A 151 -0.49 -13.05 -15.96
CA TYR A 151 -0.08 -12.86 -14.57
C TYR A 151 0.37 -11.39 -14.34
N PRO A 152 0.00 -10.74 -13.22
CA PRO A 152 0.53 -9.42 -12.88
C PRO A 152 1.97 -9.57 -12.37
N LEU A 153 2.93 -9.54 -13.29
CA LEU A 153 4.34 -9.75 -12.97
C LEU A 153 4.91 -8.47 -12.34
N MET A 154 5.55 -8.63 -11.18
CA MET A 154 6.39 -7.61 -10.56
C MET A 154 7.85 -7.91 -10.93
N GLU A 155 8.56 -6.92 -11.45
CA GLU A 155 9.95 -7.07 -11.89
C GLU A 155 10.81 -5.82 -11.61
N LEU A 156 12.13 -6.03 -11.54
CA LEU A 156 13.11 -4.96 -11.60
C LEU A 156 13.33 -4.59 -13.07
N VAL A 157 13.18 -3.31 -13.41
CA VAL A 157 13.42 -2.77 -14.75
C VAL A 157 14.87 -2.33 -14.90
N SER A 158 15.39 -1.58 -13.92
CA SER A 158 16.80 -1.20 -13.86
C SER A 158 17.30 -1.10 -12.42
N VAL A 159 18.62 -1.26 -12.27
CA VAL A 159 19.35 -1.04 -11.03
C VAL A 159 20.60 -0.27 -11.41
N ASP A 160 20.61 1.02 -11.11
CA ASP A 160 21.65 1.95 -11.52
C ASP A 160 22.34 2.50 -10.28
N GLY A 161 23.63 2.19 -10.10
CA GLY A 161 24.45 2.77 -9.05
C GLY A 161 25.39 3.82 -9.62
N ARG A 162 25.58 4.94 -8.91
CA ARG A 162 26.77 5.77 -9.15
C ARG A 162 27.94 5.11 -8.43
N GLU A 163 28.96 4.69 -9.16
CA GLU A 163 30.25 4.36 -8.53
C GLU A 163 30.76 5.64 -7.85
N THR A 164 30.74 5.65 -6.53
CA THR A 164 31.47 6.65 -5.76
C THR A 164 32.95 6.31 -5.91
N ASP A 165 33.62 6.94 -6.88
CA ASP A 165 35.08 6.95 -6.93
C ASP A 165 35.60 7.41 -5.55
N ALA A 166 36.51 6.60 -5.00
CA ALA A 166 37.00 6.60 -3.62
C ALA A 166 37.52 7.94 -3.07
#